data_AF-A0AAJ3AYA1-F1
#
_entry.id   AF-A0AAJ3AYA1-F1
#
_cell.length_a   1.000
_cell.length_b   1.000
_cell.length_c   1.000
_cell.angle_alpha   90.00
_cell.angle_beta   90.00
_cell.angle_gamma   90.00
#
_symmetry.space_group_name_H-M   'P 1'
#
loop_
_entity.id
_entity.type
_entity.pdbx_description
1 polymer ?
#
loop_
_entity_poly.entity_id
_entity_poly.type
_entity_poly.pdbx_seq_one_letter_code
_entity_poly.pdbx_strand_id
1 'polypeptide(L)'
;MIEEMETLLKHWGEQTRRCGSAGGLGSPMATIMEWGGCAPRGTPGSRILLDGGAGIDAVAQEVAAALAEVSRQDERGQMLGRLAVLRYTDDSAPTWLMQLHLVGSQSRAKQTYYDWVHSLHLRLLQALADRSGARKWLTAGQGALPQSLLKAASKLRRVS
;
A
#
# COMPACT_ATOMS: atom_id res chain seq x y z
N MET A 1 -5.48 13.20 14.50
CA MET A 1 -4.56 12.86 13.39
C MET A 1 -3.39 12.09 13.99
N ILE A 2 -2.91 11.04 13.34
CA ILE A 2 -1.80 10.20 13.86
C ILE A 2 -0.51 10.64 13.18
N GLU A 3 0.50 11.08 13.95
CA GLU A 3 1.70 11.76 13.45
C GLU A 3 2.65 10.81 12.68
N GLU A 4 2.74 9.57 13.12
CA GLU A 4 3.54 8.53 12.49
C GLU A 4 2.99 8.19 11.11
N MET A 5 1.67 8.05 11.01
CA MET A 5 0.98 7.79 9.73
C MET A 5 1.10 8.97 8.78
N GLU A 6 1.07 10.20 9.29
CA GLU A 6 1.31 11.41 8.51
C GLU A 6 2.71 11.40 7.89
N THR A 7 3.72 11.04 8.69
CA THR A 7 5.12 10.98 8.27
C THR A 7 5.31 9.93 7.18
N LEU A 8 4.73 8.75 7.38
CA LEU A 8 4.77 7.64 6.44
C LEU A 8 4.05 7.96 5.11
N LEU A 9 2.91 8.66 5.15
CA LEU A 9 2.21 9.10 3.94
C LEU A 9 2.94 10.21 3.18
N LYS A 10 3.59 11.14 3.88
CA LYS A 10 4.47 12.16 3.26
C LYS A 10 5.66 11.50 2.56
N HIS A 11 6.27 10.52 3.21
CA HIS A 11 7.37 9.73 2.64
C HIS A 11 6.92 8.98 1.38
N TRP A 12 5.79 8.29 1.45
CA TRP A 12 5.20 7.63 0.28
C TRP A 12 4.91 8.62 -0.87
N GLY A 13 4.34 9.78 -0.56
CA GLY A 13 4.05 10.81 -1.54
C GLY A 13 5.29 11.35 -2.24
N GLU A 14 6.36 11.60 -1.47
CA GLU A 14 7.67 12.00 -2.00
C GLU A 14 8.26 10.94 -2.92
N GLN A 15 8.23 9.67 -2.52
CA GLN A 15 8.73 8.58 -3.35
C GLN A 15 7.90 8.38 -4.61
N THR A 16 6.59 8.59 -4.53
CA THR A 16 5.68 8.53 -5.68
C THR A 16 5.99 9.63 -6.69
N ARG A 17 6.33 10.85 -6.24
CA ARG A 17 6.79 11.93 -7.11
C ARG A 17 8.13 11.63 -7.77
N ARG A 18 9.10 11.15 -6.98
CA ARG A 18 10.47 10.89 -7.45
C ARG A 18 10.57 9.75 -8.46
N CYS A 19 9.82 8.66 -8.25
CA CYS A 19 9.95 7.44 -9.05
C CYS A 19 8.78 7.20 -10.01
N GLY A 20 7.69 7.98 -9.90
CA GLY A 20 6.43 7.71 -10.59
C GLY A 20 5.72 6.45 -10.08
N SER A 21 4.40 6.38 -10.26
CA SER A 21 3.58 5.22 -9.85
C SER A 21 3.95 3.90 -10.56
N ALA A 22 4.75 3.97 -11.64
CA ALA A 22 5.16 2.83 -12.47
C ALA A 22 6.66 2.48 -12.38
N GLY A 23 7.48 3.26 -11.65
CA GLY A 23 8.94 3.06 -11.58
C GLY A 23 9.41 1.96 -10.62
N GLY A 24 8.52 1.10 -10.14
CA GLY A 24 8.81 0.11 -9.09
C GLY A 24 9.13 -1.31 -9.57
N LEU A 25 9.12 -1.57 -10.87
CA LEU A 25 9.62 -2.83 -11.41
C LEU A 25 11.00 -2.55 -12.00
N GLY A 26 12.03 -2.64 -11.17
CA GLY A 26 13.38 -2.85 -11.69
C GLY A 26 13.29 -3.98 -12.72
N SER A 27 13.70 -3.71 -13.96
CA SER A 27 13.56 -4.69 -15.02
C SER A 27 14.19 -6.00 -14.56
N PRO A 28 13.52 -7.16 -14.67
CA PRO A 28 14.17 -8.44 -14.39
C PRO A 28 15.45 -8.59 -15.24
N MET A 29 15.50 -7.94 -16.40
CA MET A 29 16.71 -7.84 -17.22
C MET A 29 17.83 -7.02 -16.56
N ALA A 30 17.51 -5.93 -15.84
CA ALA A 30 18.49 -5.13 -15.10
C ALA A 30 19.11 -5.94 -13.96
N THR A 31 18.30 -6.71 -13.23
CA THR A 31 18.80 -7.67 -12.23
C THR A 31 19.68 -8.74 -12.89
N ILE A 32 19.29 -9.27 -14.06
CA ILE A 32 20.12 -10.27 -14.78
C ILE A 32 21.46 -9.68 -15.25
N MET A 33 21.48 -8.41 -15.69
CA MET A 33 22.71 -7.71 -16.08
C MET A 33 23.64 -7.46 -14.90
N GLU A 34 23.11 -7.08 -13.74
CA GLU A 34 23.88 -6.87 -12.51
C GLU A 34 24.62 -8.16 -12.08
N TRP A 35 24.01 -9.33 -12.29
CA TRP A 35 24.60 -10.64 -11.98
C TRP A 35 25.29 -11.34 -13.15
N GLY A 36 25.54 -10.64 -14.27
CA GLY A 36 26.31 -11.15 -15.41
C GLY A 36 25.77 -12.46 -16.01
N GLY A 37 24.47 -12.73 -15.92
CA GLY A 37 23.84 -13.96 -16.43
C GLY A 37 23.93 -15.20 -15.52
N CYS A 38 24.50 -15.09 -14.31
CA CYS A 38 24.48 -16.17 -13.31
C CYS A 38 23.34 -15.94 -12.31
N ALA A 39 22.19 -16.56 -12.54
CA ALA A 39 21.12 -16.60 -11.54
C ALA A 39 21.66 -17.26 -10.24
N PRO A 40 21.50 -16.66 -9.04
CA PRO A 40 22.01 -17.22 -7.80
C PRO A 40 21.41 -18.60 -7.53
N ARG A 41 22.21 -19.65 -7.74
CA ARG A 41 21.79 -21.02 -7.40
C ARG A 41 21.99 -21.25 -5.91
N GLY A 42 20.90 -21.13 -5.15
CA GLY A 42 20.74 -21.74 -3.84
C GLY A 42 21.22 -20.91 -2.65
N THR A 43 20.31 -20.17 -2.01
CA THR A 43 20.28 -20.02 -0.55
C THR A 43 18.81 -20.04 -0.08
N PRO A 44 18.40 -20.91 0.86
CA PRO A 44 17.09 -20.85 1.48
C PRO A 44 17.10 -19.72 2.51
N GLY A 45 16.43 -18.63 2.18
CA GLY A 45 16.25 -17.49 3.07
C GLY A 45 15.47 -16.44 2.32
N SER A 46 14.32 -16.04 2.87
CA SER A 46 13.46 -15.01 2.30
C SER A 46 14.21 -13.68 2.22
N ARG A 47 14.94 -13.47 1.12
CA ARG A 47 15.32 -12.13 0.72
C ARG A 47 14.04 -11.42 0.35
N ILE A 48 13.54 -10.64 1.31
CA ILE A 48 12.97 -9.34 0.99
C ILE A 48 13.90 -8.76 -0.08
N LEU A 49 13.35 -8.37 -1.23
CA LEU A 49 14.05 -7.61 -2.28
C LEU A 49 14.44 -6.24 -1.70
N LEU A 50 15.30 -6.28 -0.68
CA LEU A 50 15.96 -5.17 -0.05
C LEU A 50 17.24 -4.99 -0.87
N ASP A 51 17.34 -3.83 -1.50
CA ASP A 51 18.60 -3.28 -2.02
C ASP A 51 19.10 -3.88 -3.34
N GLY A 52 18.43 -3.51 -4.44
CA GLY A 52 18.88 -3.84 -5.80
C GLY A 52 17.92 -3.36 -6.88
N GLY A 53 17.66 -2.05 -6.97
CA GLY A 53 16.95 -1.49 -8.13
C GLY A 53 16.41 -0.08 -7.90
N ALA A 54 16.73 0.82 -8.83
CA ALA A 54 16.31 2.22 -8.89
C ALA A 54 14.78 2.38 -9.05
N GLY A 55 14.03 2.13 -7.97
CA GLY A 55 12.58 2.25 -7.91
C GLY A 55 12.09 2.69 -6.53
N ILE A 56 10.77 2.88 -6.41
CA ILE A 56 10.11 3.25 -5.14
C ILE A 56 10.50 2.28 -4.02
N ASP A 57 10.88 2.80 -2.84
CA ASP A 57 11.37 1.95 -1.75
C ASP A 57 10.29 0.99 -1.21
N ALA A 58 10.74 -0.08 -0.54
CA ALA A 58 9.86 -1.13 -0.05
C ALA A 58 8.80 -0.63 0.94
N VAL A 59 9.07 0.43 1.71
CA VAL A 59 8.11 1.02 2.64
C VAL A 59 7.00 1.71 1.85
N ALA A 60 7.35 2.56 0.90
CA ALA A 60 6.41 3.26 0.04
C ALA A 60 5.60 2.30 -0.86
N GLN A 61 6.19 1.20 -1.33
CA GLN A 61 5.45 0.13 -2.01
C GLN A 61 4.39 -0.50 -1.10
N GLU A 62 4.73 -0.77 0.17
CA GLU A 62 3.82 -1.36 1.13
C GLU A 62 2.66 -0.40 1.46
N VAL A 63 2.94 0.89 1.57
CA VAL A 63 1.93 1.95 1.73
C VAL A 63 1.00 2.02 0.53
N ALA A 64 1.55 1.99 -0.70
CA ALA A 64 0.75 1.98 -1.93
C ALA A 64 -0.18 0.74 -1.98
N ALA A 65 0.34 -0.43 -1.63
CA ALA A 65 -0.44 -1.66 -1.59
C ALA A 65 -1.54 -1.63 -0.52
N ALA A 66 -1.26 -1.05 0.65
CA ALA A 66 -2.24 -0.88 1.71
C ALA A 66 -3.33 0.15 1.35
N LEU A 67 -2.97 1.27 0.70
CA LEU A 67 -3.93 2.24 0.17
C LEU A 67 -4.83 1.64 -0.92
N ALA A 68 -4.27 0.80 -1.80
CA ALA A 68 -5.04 0.08 -2.81
C ALA A 68 -6.04 -0.91 -2.17
N GLU A 69 -5.65 -1.57 -1.07
CA GLU A 69 -6.55 -2.44 -0.30
C GLU A 69 -7.69 -1.64 0.34
N VAL A 70 -7.38 -0.54 1.03
CA VAL A 70 -8.40 0.36 1.61
C VAL A 70 -9.36 0.84 0.54
N SER A 71 -8.85 1.17 -0.66
CA SER A 71 -9.68 1.62 -1.77
C SER A 71 -10.62 0.54 -2.32
N ARG A 72 -10.28 -0.74 -2.20
CA ARG A 72 -11.14 -1.85 -2.67
C ARG A 72 -12.27 -2.21 -1.71
N GLN A 73 -12.21 -1.78 -0.46
CA GLN A 73 -13.16 -2.21 0.58
C GLN A 73 -14.56 -1.63 0.38
N ASP A 74 -14.67 -0.31 0.20
CA ASP A 74 -15.94 0.40 0.08
C ASP A 74 -15.77 1.75 -0.66
N GLU A 75 -16.87 2.41 -1.01
CA GLU A 75 -16.86 3.74 -1.65
C GLU A 75 -16.12 4.78 -0.81
N ARG A 76 -16.26 4.69 0.52
CA ARG A 76 -15.55 5.57 1.46
C ARG A 76 -14.04 5.37 1.39
N GLY A 77 -13.59 4.14 1.20
CA GLY A 77 -12.20 3.74 1.04
C GLY A 77 -11.62 4.27 -0.27
N GLN A 78 -12.38 4.19 -1.37
CA GLN A 78 -12.00 4.84 -2.63
C GLN A 78 -11.82 6.35 -2.45
N MET A 79 -12.73 6.97 -1.71
CA MET A 79 -12.69 8.40 -1.41
C MET A 79 -11.48 8.77 -0.54
N LEU A 80 -11.13 7.94 0.45
CA LEU A 80 -9.91 8.09 1.26
C LEU A 80 -8.63 7.88 0.44
N GLY A 81 -8.63 6.93 -0.50
CA GLY A 81 -7.52 6.72 -1.44
C GLY A 81 -7.29 7.94 -2.32
N ARG A 82 -8.36 8.53 -2.88
CA ARG A 82 -8.27 9.80 -3.63
C ARG A 82 -7.75 10.94 -2.77
N LEU A 83 -8.21 11.05 -1.52
CA LEU A 83 -7.72 12.05 -0.58
C LEU A 83 -6.22 11.90 -0.31
N ALA A 84 -5.72 10.66 -0.17
CA ALA A 84 -4.29 10.40 0.02
C ALA A 84 -3.47 10.85 -1.19
N VAL A 85 -3.92 10.55 -2.41
CA VAL A 85 -3.24 10.98 -3.64
C VAL A 85 -3.19 12.51 -3.71
N LEU A 86 -4.33 13.18 -3.61
CA LEU A 86 -4.43 14.65 -3.68
C LEU A 86 -3.60 15.36 -2.61
N ARG A 87 -3.53 14.78 -1.41
CA ARG A 87 -2.85 15.43 -0.28
C ARG A 87 -1.34 15.24 -0.31
N TYR A 88 -0.86 14.06 -0.67
CA TYR A 88 0.54 13.70 -0.47
C TYR A 88 1.35 13.60 -1.75
N THR A 89 0.73 13.49 -2.93
CA THR A 89 1.46 13.35 -4.21
C THR A 89 1.61 14.65 -4.99
N ASP A 90 0.70 15.62 -4.83
CA ASP A 90 0.78 16.91 -5.53
C ASP A 90 1.80 17.86 -4.89
N ASP A 91 2.70 18.44 -5.69
CA ASP A 91 3.72 19.42 -5.24
C ASP A 91 3.12 20.70 -4.65
N SER A 92 1.99 21.12 -5.20
CA SER A 92 1.15 22.19 -4.65
C SER A 92 -0.15 21.59 -4.17
N ALA A 93 -0.11 20.97 -2.99
CA ALA A 93 -1.29 20.38 -2.38
C ALA A 93 -2.41 21.43 -2.34
N PRO A 94 -3.58 21.17 -2.97
CA PRO A 94 -4.68 22.12 -2.98
C PRO A 94 -5.14 22.43 -1.56
N THR A 95 -5.81 23.57 -1.34
CA THR A 95 -6.31 23.92 -0.01
C THR A 95 -7.21 22.81 0.55
N TRP A 96 -7.29 22.66 1.87
CA TRP A 96 -8.11 21.62 2.52
C TRP A 96 -9.58 21.62 2.03
N LEU A 97 -10.12 22.80 1.73
CA LEU A 97 -11.47 22.98 1.21
C LEU A 97 -11.60 22.46 -0.23
N MET A 98 -10.59 22.74 -1.06
CA MET A 98 -10.51 22.25 -2.43
C MET A 98 -10.33 20.72 -2.46
N GLN A 99 -9.48 20.17 -1.59
CA GLN A 99 -9.33 18.72 -1.43
C GLN A 99 -10.68 18.07 -1.09
N LEU A 100 -11.42 18.63 -0.13
CA LEU A 100 -12.72 18.11 0.28
C LEU A 100 -13.75 18.15 -0.87
N HIS A 101 -13.73 19.22 -1.67
CA HIS A 101 -14.57 19.35 -2.86
C HIS A 101 -14.20 18.34 -3.95
N LEU A 102 -12.91 18.21 -4.29
CA LEU A 102 -12.40 17.30 -5.32
C LEU A 102 -12.68 15.83 -4.98
N VAL A 103 -12.72 15.52 -3.70
CA VAL A 103 -13.00 14.18 -3.19
C VAL A 103 -14.52 13.89 -3.20
N GLY A 104 -15.36 14.89 -3.46
CA GLY A 104 -16.82 14.76 -3.65
C GLY A 104 -17.66 15.12 -2.41
N SER A 105 -17.05 15.71 -1.37
CA SER A 105 -17.77 16.11 -0.17
C SER A 105 -18.38 17.51 -0.33
N GLN A 106 -19.62 17.66 0.11
CA GLN A 106 -20.32 18.95 0.14
C GLN A 106 -20.06 19.73 1.45
N SER A 107 -19.39 19.12 2.42
CA SER A 107 -19.10 19.77 3.70
C SER A 107 -18.07 20.88 3.50
N ARG A 108 -18.30 22.02 4.15
CA ARG A 108 -17.32 23.12 4.26
C ARG A 108 -16.72 23.22 5.67
N ALA A 109 -16.98 22.24 6.53
CA ALA A 109 -16.47 22.23 7.89
C ALA A 109 -15.02 21.72 7.91
N LYS A 110 -14.12 22.53 8.46
CA LYS A 110 -12.71 22.18 8.64
C LYS A 110 -12.53 20.93 9.50
N GLN A 111 -13.40 20.73 10.49
CA GLN A 111 -13.39 19.53 11.34
C GLN A 111 -13.62 18.26 10.52
N THR A 112 -14.59 18.27 9.60
CA THR A 112 -14.85 17.14 8.70
C THR A 112 -13.59 16.75 7.94
N TYR A 113 -12.83 17.71 7.41
CA TYR A 113 -11.58 17.40 6.73
C TYR A 113 -10.59 16.64 7.63
N TYR A 114 -10.38 17.07 8.87
CA TYR A 114 -9.48 16.36 9.80
C TYR A 114 -10.02 15.01 10.25
N ASP A 115 -11.33 14.85 10.38
CA ASP A 115 -11.95 13.56 10.69
C ASP A 115 -11.73 12.56 9.55
N TRP A 116 -11.75 13.04 8.30
CA TRP A 116 -11.44 12.25 7.11
C TRP A 116 -9.98 11.84 7.05
N VAL A 117 -9.06 12.78 7.29
CA VAL A 117 -7.62 12.47 7.40
C VAL A 117 -7.37 11.48 8.54
N HIS A 118 -8.03 11.66 9.68
CA HIS A 118 -7.88 10.72 10.79
C HIS A 118 -8.43 9.34 10.44
N SER A 119 -9.57 9.26 9.74
CA SER A 119 -10.13 8.01 9.22
C SER A 119 -9.18 7.32 8.24
N LEU A 120 -8.51 8.07 7.36
CA LEU A 120 -7.47 7.56 6.47
C LEU A 120 -6.34 6.91 7.28
N HIS A 121 -5.84 7.60 8.31
CA HIS A 121 -4.74 7.08 9.12
C HIS A 121 -5.12 5.78 9.83
N LEU A 122 -6.33 5.71 10.40
CA LEU A 122 -6.80 4.51 11.09
C LEU A 122 -6.96 3.33 10.13
N ARG A 123 -7.57 3.54 8.95
CA ARG A 123 -7.77 2.46 7.97
C ARG A 123 -6.45 2.00 7.36
N LEU A 124 -5.53 2.93 7.08
CA LEU A 124 -4.21 2.58 6.57
C LEU A 124 -3.40 1.79 7.61
N LEU A 125 -3.47 2.19 8.88
CA LEU A 125 -2.80 1.47 9.98
C LEU A 125 -3.33 0.04 10.09
N GLN A 126 -4.65 -0.14 10.05
CA GLN A 126 -5.28 -1.46 10.08
C GLN A 126 -4.81 -2.32 8.90
N ALA A 127 -4.83 -1.77 7.68
CA ALA A 127 -4.40 -2.50 6.49
C ALA A 127 -2.91 -2.90 6.55
N LEU A 128 -2.04 -2.01 7.05
CA LEU A 128 -0.62 -2.33 7.25
C LEU A 128 -0.42 -3.42 8.33
N ALA A 129 -1.18 -3.35 9.43
CA ALA A 129 -1.13 -4.35 10.47
C ALA A 129 -1.54 -5.74 9.94
N ASP A 130 -2.66 -5.81 9.21
CA ASP A 130 -3.18 -7.05 8.61
C ASP A 130 -2.18 -7.64 7.61
N ARG A 131 -1.58 -6.80 6.76
CA ARG A 131 -0.56 -7.22 5.79
C ARG A 131 0.73 -7.69 6.47
N SER A 132 1.18 -7.01 7.52
CA SER A 132 2.33 -7.45 8.30
C SER A 132 2.08 -8.78 8.99
N GLY A 133 0.86 -9.01 9.48
CA GLY A 133 0.42 -10.28 10.08
C GLY A 133 0.37 -11.41 9.05
N ALA A 134 -0.23 -11.17 7.89
CA ALA A 134 -0.27 -12.13 6.78
C ALA A 134 1.15 -12.49 6.29
N ARG A 135 2.05 -11.49 6.19
CA ARG A 135 3.44 -11.72 5.81
C ARG A 135 4.19 -12.56 6.84
N LYS A 136 4.03 -12.24 8.14
CA LYS A 136 4.56 -13.06 9.23
C LYS A 136 4.07 -14.50 9.15
N TRP A 137 2.77 -14.72 8.90
CA TRP A 137 2.20 -16.04 8.68
C TRP A 137 2.83 -16.80 7.51
N LEU A 138 3.02 -16.13 6.36
CA LEU A 138 3.64 -16.73 5.18
C LEU A 138 5.12 -17.05 5.40
N THR A 139 5.85 -16.21 6.14
CA THR A 139 7.28 -16.41 6.42
C THR A 139 7.54 -17.37 7.58
N ALA A 140 6.62 -17.48 8.55
CA ALA A 140 6.78 -18.28 9.76
C ALA A 140 6.52 -19.78 9.57
N GLY A 141 6.08 -20.23 8.38
CA GLY A 141 6.13 -21.62 7.95
C GLY A 141 5.84 -22.68 9.03
N GLN A 142 4.66 -22.67 9.66
CA GLN A 142 4.20 -23.80 10.49
C GLN A 142 2.69 -24.00 10.41
N GLY A 143 2.29 -25.18 9.91
CA GLY A 143 1.22 -25.99 10.49
C GLY A 143 -0.22 -25.65 10.09
N ALA A 144 -0.71 -26.35 9.06
CA ALA A 144 -2.13 -26.56 8.74
C ALA A 144 -2.97 -25.33 8.37
N LEU A 145 -3.44 -25.31 7.11
CA LEU A 145 -4.61 -24.52 6.71
C LEU A 145 -5.77 -24.83 7.67
N PRO A 146 -6.36 -23.85 8.37
CA PRO A 146 -7.57 -24.10 9.12
C PRO A 146 -8.64 -24.57 8.12
N GLN A 147 -9.31 -25.69 8.45
CA GLN A 147 -10.35 -26.31 7.61
C GLN A 147 -11.45 -25.32 7.17
N SER A 148 -11.58 -24.17 7.83
CA SER A 148 -12.46 -23.05 7.46
C SER A 148 -12.09 -22.40 6.12
N LEU A 149 -10.80 -22.20 5.81
CA LEU A 149 -10.35 -21.61 4.54
C LEU A 149 -10.43 -22.62 3.39
N LEU A 150 -10.16 -23.90 3.66
CA LEU A 150 -10.41 -24.99 2.70
C LEU A 150 -11.92 -25.17 2.43
N LYS A 151 -12.79 -24.97 3.43
CA LYS A 151 -14.25 -24.92 3.25
C LYS A 151 -14.71 -23.70 2.45
N ALA A 152 -14.10 -22.54 2.64
CA ALA A 152 -14.43 -21.34 1.87
C ALA A 152 -14.02 -21.49 0.40
N ALA A 153 -12.80 -21.99 0.13
CA ALA A 153 -12.30 -22.22 -1.22
C ALA A 153 -13.07 -23.34 -1.97
N SER A 154 -13.53 -24.38 -1.26
CA SER A 154 -14.36 -25.45 -1.87
C SER A 154 -15.80 -25.02 -2.15
N LYS A 155 -16.35 -24.03 -1.42
CA LYS A 155 -17.65 -23.43 -1.75
C LYS A 155 -17.60 -22.56 -3.01
N LEU A 156 -16.49 -21.86 -3.25
CA LEU A 156 -16.31 -21.03 -4.45
C LEU A 156 -16.14 -21.85 -5.75
N ARG A 157 -15.72 -23.11 -5.67
CA ARG A 157 -15.58 -24.00 -6.85
C ARG A 157 -16.88 -24.73 -7.25
N ARG A 158 -17.94 -24.68 -6.44
CA ARG A 158 -19.23 -25.35 -6.72
C ARG A 158 -20.32 -24.45 -7.30
N VAL A 159 -20.03 -23.17 -7.53
CA VAL A 159 -20.98 -22.22 -8.14
C VAL A 159 -20.45 -21.78 -9.51
N SER A 160 -20.12 -22.77 -10.35
CA SER A 160 -19.81 -22.61 -11.77
C SER A 160 -20.63 -23.64 -12.54
#